data_AF-A0A170Y9I9-F1
#
_entry.id   AF-A0A170Y9I9-F1
#
_cell.length_a   1.000
_cell.length_b   1.000
_cell.length_c   1.000
_cell.angle_alpha   90.00
_cell.angle_beta   90.00
_cell.angle_gamma   90.00
#
_symmetry.space_group_name_H-M   'P 1'
#
loop_
_entity.id
_entity.type
_entity.pdbx_description
1 polymer ?
#
loop_
_entity_poly.entity_id
_entity_poly.type
_entity_poly.pdbx_seq_one_letter_code
_entity_poly.pdbx_strand_id
1 'polypeptide(L)'
;DGGPNAKFFEAPETLALFDGIKNWLQKNCKKWIQTDPPTSKGLSALVIQLIQFQEDNFGKNVTKPPLTRLPMRCFMDFKPGGALCHIFATVYKYKSEQGWRRFDFQSPSRMDRNVEMFMAVERALIQAKCLTLPVVYVRPDVDKPTAAKVKDIIKRHQGTIVESEEQAT
;
A
#
# COMPACT_ATOMS: atom_id res chain seq x y z
N ASP A 1 17.84 1.86 0.29
CA ASP A 1 16.87 2.96 0.13
C ASP A 1 15.46 2.40 0.10
N GLY A 2 14.44 3.16 0.52
CA GLY A 2 13.08 2.63 0.66
C GLY A 2 12.29 2.53 -0.66
N GLY A 3 12.93 2.89 -1.78
CA GLY A 3 12.36 2.85 -3.12
C GLY A 3 12.26 1.44 -3.74
N PRO A 4 11.69 1.33 -4.94
CA PRO A 4 11.46 0.05 -5.60
C PRO A 4 12.76 -0.60 -6.07
N ASN A 5 12.83 -1.93 -5.95
CA ASN A 5 13.82 -2.73 -6.66
C ASN A 5 13.30 -3.02 -8.08
N ALA A 6 13.49 -2.09 -9.02
CA ALA A 6 13.02 -2.24 -10.40
C ALA A 6 13.54 -3.53 -11.05
N LYS A 7 14.82 -3.87 -10.85
CA LYS A 7 15.43 -5.11 -11.38
C LYS A 7 14.67 -6.36 -10.96
N PHE A 8 14.25 -6.43 -9.69
CA PHE A 8 13.44 -7.54 -9.19
C PHE A 8 12.08 -7.62 -9.88
N PHE A 9 11.34 -6.50 -9.97
CA PHE A 9 10.00 -6.49 -10.55
C PHE A 9 9.98 -6.68 -12.08
N GLU A 10 11.07 -6.35 -12.76
CA GLU A 10 11.24 -6.51 -14.21
C GLU A 10 11.86 -7.87 -14.59
N ALA A 11 12.37 -8.62 -13.62
CA ALA A 11 12.97 -9.94 -13.87
C ALA A 11 11.92 -10.92 -14.44
N PRO A 12 12.30 -11.78 -15.41
CA PRO A 12 11.37 -12.71 -16.06
C PRO A 12 10.58 -13.59 -15.08
N GLU A 13 11.24 -14.10 -14.04
CA GLU A 13 10.65 -14.92 -12.99
C GLU A 13 9.57 -14.16 -12.21
N THR A 14 9.81 -12.89 -11.90
CA THR A 14 8.83 -12.04 -11.20
C THR A 14 7.69 -11.64 -12.13
N LEU A 15 7.99 -11.37 -13.41
CA LEU A 15 6.96 -11.10 -14.43
C LEU A 15 5.97 -12.26 -14.57
N ALA A 16 6.43 -13.50 -14.46
CA ALA A 16 5.56 -14.67 -14.47
C ALA A 16 4.61 -14.72 -13.26
N LEU A 17 5.02 -14.21 -12.09
CA LEU A 17 4.15 -14.15 -10.90
C LEU A 17 2.95 -13.21 -11.10
N PHE A 18 3.07 -12.18 -11.95
CA PHE A 18 1.97 -11.27 -12.25
C PHE A 18 0.85 -11.92 -13.08
N ASP A 19 1.08 -13.08 -13.72
CA ASP A 19 0.01 -13.77 -14.46
C ASP A 19 -1.11 -14.24 -13.51
N GLY A 20 -0.76 -14.73 -12.33
CA GLY A 20 -1.74 -15.09 -11.29
C GLY A 20 -2.57 -13.88 -10.83
N ILE A 21 -1.91 -12.73 -10.65
CA ILE A 21 -2.55 -11.47 -10.28
C ILE A 21 -3.48 -10.98 -11.39
N LYS A 22 -3.03 -11.00 -12.64
CA LYS A 22 -3.80 -10.61 -13.83
C LYS A 22 -5.09 -11.44 -13.93
N ASN A 23 -4.98 -12.77 -13.80
CA ASN A 23 -6.14 -13.67 -13.86
C ASN A 23 -7.13 -13.36 -12.72
N TRP A 24 -6.62 -13.10 -11.52
CA TRP A 24 -7.47 -12.72 -10.38
C TRP A 24 -8.18 -11.38 -10.63
N LEU A 25 -7.50 -10.37 -11.18
CA LEU A 25 -8.10 -9.08 -11.53
C LEU A 25 -9.15 -9.24 -12.64
N GLN A 26 -8.91 -10.06 -13.66
CA GLN A 26 -9.88 -10.34 -14.71
C GLN A 26 -11.16 -11.00 -14.18
N LYS A 27 -11.04 -11.86 -13.16
CA LYS A 27 -12.18 -12.50 -12.51
C LYS A 27 -12.96 -11.54 -11.60
N ASN A 28 -12.26 -10.75 -10.78
CA ASN A 28 -12.89 -9.99 -9.68
C ASN A 28 -13.10 -8.51 -9.99
N CYS A 29 -12.39 -7.96 -10.96
CA CYS A 29 -12.35 -6.52 -11.26
C CYS A 29 -12.64 -6.21 -12.73
N LYS A 30 -13.25 -7.15 -13.48
CA LYS A 30 -13.54 -7.01 -14.92
C LYS A 30 -14.13 -5.66 -15.30
N LYS A 31 -15.11 -5.18 -14.53
CA LYS A 31 -15.79 -3.89 -14.75
C LYS A 31 -14.81 -2.71 -14.87
N TRP A 32 -13.71 -2.71 -14.12
CA TRP A 32 -12.77 -1.59 -14.03
C TRP A 32 -11.60 -1.69 -15.00
N ILE A 33 -11.36 -2.88 -15.55
CA ILE A 33 -10.18 -3.16 -16.40
C ILE A 33 -10.55 -3.59 -17.81
N GLN A 34 -11.82 -3.82 -18.13
CA GLN A 34 -12.23 -4.34 -19.45
C GLN A 34 -11.82 -3.44 -20.61
N THR A 35 -11.82 -2.12 -20.40
CA THR A 35 -11.47 -1.14 -21.44
C THR A 35 -9.97 -1.06 -21.69
N ASP A 36 -9.17 -1.42 -20.68
CA ASP A 36 -7.71 -1.38 -20.73
C ASP A 36 -7.15 -2.52 -19.85
N PRO A 37 -7.16 -3.76 -20.37
CA PRO A 37 -6.79 -4.92 -19.59
C PRO A 37 -5.32 -4.90 -19.16
N PRO A 38 -4.99 -5.21 -17.90
CA PRO A 38 -3.62 -5.21 -17.41
C PRO A 38 -2.79 -6.29 -18.10
N THR A 39 -1.54 -5.96 -18.40
CA THR A 39 -0.49 -6.90 -18.80
C THR A 39 0.48 -7.11 -17.64
N SER A 40 1.22 -8.22 -17.63
CA SER A 40 2.21 -8.52 -16.57
C SER A 40 3.29 -7.44 -16.50
N LYS A 41 3.75 -6.93 -17.66
CA LYS A 41 4.66 -5.78 -17.73
C LYS A 41 4.01 -4.49 -17.22
N GLY A 42 2.74 -4.24 -17.55
CA GLY A 42 2.01 -3.07 -17.06
C GLY A 42 1.82 -3.08 -15.55
N LEU A 43 1.51 -4.24 -14.95
CA LEU A 43 1.40 -4.41 -13.51
C LEU A 43 2.75 -4.24 -12.80
N SER A 44 3.82 -4.79 -13.38
CA SER A 44 5.18 -4.59 -12.89
C SER A 44 5.57 -3.10 -12.87
N ALA A 45 5.36 -2.38 -13.98
CA ALA A 45 5.60 -0.95 -14.03
C ALA A 45 4.74 -0.17 -13.00
N LEU A 46 3.47 -0.54 -12.86
CA LEU A 46 2.56 0.11 -11.92
C LEU A 46 2.98 -0.10 -10.46
N VAL A 47 3.43 -1.30 -10.06
CA VAL A 47 3.88 -1.53 -8.68
C VAL A 47 5.15 -0.74 -8.37
N ILE A 48 6.08 -0.65 -9.33
CA ILE A 48 7.29 0.18 -9.21
C ILE A 48 6.89 1.64 -8.98
N GLN A 49 5.97 2.17 -9.79
CA GLN A 49 5.50 3.55 -9.67
C GLN A 49 4.79 3.82 -8.33
N LEU A 50 3.98 2.88 -7.85
CA LEU A 50 3.32 2.98 -6.54
C LEU A 50 4.35 3.03 -5.40
N ILE A 51 5.34 2.14 -5.41
CA ILE A 51 6.39 2.12 -4.38
C ILE A 51 7.23 3.39 -4.45
N GLN A 52 7.56 3.87 -5.65
CA GLN A 52 8.31 5.11 -5.84
C GLN A 52 7.52 6.31 -5.31
N PHE A 53 6.24 6.45 -5.67
CA PHE A 53 5.38 7.52 -5.16
C PHE A 53 5.31 7.50 -3.63
N GLN A 54 5.17 6.31 -3.04
CA GLN A 54 5.19 6.14 -1.60
C GLN A 54 6.53 6.57 -0.98
N GLU A 55 7.68 6.23 -1.56
CA GLU A 55 8.99 6.66 -1.04
C GLU A 55 9.15 8.18 -1.13
N ASP A 56 8.73 8.79 -2.24
CA ASP A 56 8.91 10.21 -2.48
C ASP A 56 8.01 11.08 -1.59
N ASN A 57 6.82 10.58 -1.23
CA ASN A 57 5.80 11.37 -0.52
C ASN A 57 5.56 10.93 0.92
N PHE A 58 5.82 9.67 1.25
CA PHE A 58 5.59 9.10 2.60
C PHE A 58 6.90 8.56 3.21
N GLY A 59 8.02 8.66 2.49
CA GLY A 59 9.32 8.12 2.87
C GLY A 59 9.95 8.80 4.09
N LYS A 60 11.03 8.18 4.58
CA LYS A 60 11.79 8.63 5.76
C LYS A 60 12.35 10.04 5.63
N ASN A 61 12.55 10.52 4.40
CA ASN A 61 13.12 11.83 4.09
C ASN A 61 12.05 12.92 3.98
N VAL A 62 10.76 12.56 4.04
CA VAL A 62 9.66 13.50 3.92
C VAL A 62 9.34 14.10 5.28
N THR A 63 9.29 15.44 5.33
CA THR A 63 8.89 16.16 6.54
C THR A 63 7.37 16.17 6.64
N LYS A 64 6.83 15.63 7.74
CA LYS A 64 5.37 15.50 7.98
C LYS A 64 4.63 14.76 6.84
N PRO A 65 4.96 13.47 6.60
CA PRO A 65 4.31 12.71 5.55
C PRO A 65 2.79 12.62 5.81
N PRO A 66 1.94 12.73 4.76
CA PRO A 66 0.50 12.70 4.93
C PRO A 66 -0.04 11.31 5.30
N LEU A 67 0.71 10.25 5.02
CA LEU A 67 0.33 8.86 5.30
C LEU A 67 1.49 8.04 5.85
N THR A 68 1.15 6.93 6.50
CA THR A 68 2.11 5.85 6.82
C THR A 68 2.34 5.02 5.56
N ARG A 69 3.58 4.57 5.37
CA ARG A 69 3.91 3.67 4.26
C ARG A 69 3.25 2.30 4.43
N LEU A 70 2.76 1.76 3.33
CA LEU A 70 2.43 0.35 3.23
C LEU A 70 3.72 -0.50 3.34
N PRO A 71 3.70 -1.57 4.15
CA PRO A 71 4.83 -2.50 4.27
C PRO A 71 5.19 -3.16 2.93
N MET A 72 6.49 -3.38 2.69
CA MET A 72 6.97 -3.96 1.43
C MET A 72 6.37 -5.36 1.16
N ARG A 73 6.10 -6.13 2.23
CA ARG A 73 5.41 -7.44 2.13
C ARG A 73 4.07 -7.36 1.39
N CYS A 74 3.35 -6.23 1.46
CA CYS A 74 2.07 -6.07 0.77
C CYS A 74 2.24 -6.01 -0.75
N PHE A 75 3.33 -5.41 -1.25
CA PHE A 75 3.61 -5.38 -2.68
C PHE A 75 4.36 -6.63 -3.19
N MET A 76 4.79 -7.51 -2.29
CA MET A 76 5.48 -8.76 -2.61
C MET A 76 4.59 -10.00 -2.41
N ASP A 77 3.32 -9.82 -2.05
CA ASP A 77 2.37 -10.90 -1.90
C ASP A 77 1.68 -11.23 -3.23
N PHE A 78 2.36 -12.05 -4.04
CA PHE A 78 1.90 -12.47 -5.37
C PHE A 78 0.83 -13.57 -5.36
N LYS A 79 0.34 -13.97 -4.17
CA LYS A 79 -0.68 -15.01 -4.07
C LYS A 79 -1.99 -14.54 -4.70
N PRO A 80 -2.77 -15.42 -5.34
CA PRO A 80 -4.12 -15.08 -5.78
C PRO A 80 -4.97 -14.60 -4.60
N GLY A 81 -5.48 -13.36 -4.68
CA GLY A 81 -6.22 -12.73 -3.58
C GLY A 81 -5.36 -12.22 -2.43
N GLY A 82 -4.04 -12.20 -2.60
CA GLY A 82 -3.10 -11.59 -1.65
C GLY A 82 -3.13 -10.06 -1.69
N ALA A 83 -2.27 -9.45 -0.89
CA ALA A 83 -2.21 -8.00 -0.72
C ALA A 83 -2.02 -7.25 -2.06
N LEU A 84 -1.17 -7.77 -2.96
CA LEU A 84 -0.91 -7.12 -4.25
C LEU A 84 -2.14 -7.14 -5.18
N CYS A 85 -2.95 -8.20 -5.14
CA CYS A 85 -4.25 -8.24 -5.82
C CYS A 85 -5.16 -7.10 -5.34
N HIS A 86 -5.27 -6.92 -4.02
CA HIS A 86 -6.13 -5.89 -3.42
C HIS A 86 -5.62 -4.47 -3.68
N ILE A 87 -4.30 -4.27 -3.72
CA ILE A 87 -3.68 -3.00 -4.13
C ILE A 87 -4.12 -2.66 -5.55
N PHE A 88 -3.87 -3.54 -6.53
CA PHE A 88 -4.22 -3.26 -7.91
C PHE A 88 -5.74 -3.13 -8.12
N ALA A 89 -6.54 -3.98 -7.49
CA ALA A 89 -8.00 -3.88 -7.57
C ALA A 89 -8.50 -2.50 -7.18
N THR A 90 -7.97 -1.97 -6.08
CA THR A 90 -8.34 -0.66 -5.55
C THR A 90 -7.85 0.46 -6.46
N VAL A 91 -6.60 0.38 -6.92
CA VAL A 91 -6.00 1.38 -7.82
C VAL A 91 -6.71 1.44 -9.18
N TYR A 92 -7.08 0.31 -9.79
CA TYR A 92 -7.86 0.28 -11.02
C TYR A 92 -9.30 0.77 -10.82
N LYS A 93 -9.95 0.37 -9.72
CA LYS A 93 -11.27 0.89 -9.36
C LYS A 93 -11.23 2.41 -9.23
N TYR A 94 -10.25 2.94 -8.48
CA TYR A 94 -10.08 4.37 -8.27
C TYR A 94 -9.81 5.12 -9.58
N LYS A 95 -8.91 4.61 -10.43
CA LYS A 95 -8.68 5.15 -11.78
C LYS A 95 -9.97 5.25 -12.59
N SER A 96 -10.80 4.21 -12.56
CA SER A 96 -12.07 4.18 -13.28
C SER A 96 -13.08 5.17 -12.72
N GLU A 97 -13.24 5.24 -11.40
CA GLU A 97 -14.16 6.15 -10.72
C GLU A 97 -13.78 7.63 -10.89
N GLN A 98 -12.48 7.93 -10.98
CA GLN A 98 -11.97 9.27 -11.26
C GLN A 98 -11.92 9.62 -12.76
N GLY A 99 -12.31 8.70 -13.65
CA GLY A 99 -12.29 8.93 -15.10
C GLY A 99 -10.88 9.09 -15.68
N TRP A 100 -9.86 8.53 -15.05
CA TRP A 100 -8.47 8.70 -15.46
C TRP A 100 -8.12 7.83 -16.68
N ARG A 101 -7.58 8.45 -17.73
CA ARG A 101 -7.05 7.73 -18.90
C ARG A 101 -5.83 6.87 -18.55
N ARG A 102 -4.90 7.42 -17.77
CA ARG A 102 -3.66 6.75 -17.31
C ARG A 102 -3.37 7.07 -15.84
N PHE A 103 -2.55 6.23 -15.20
CA PHE A 103 -1.91 6.57 -13.94
C PHE A 103 -0.85 7.64 -14.17
N ASP A 104 -0.77 8.60 -13.26
CA ASP A 104 0.22 9.68 -13.31
C ASP A 104 0.53 10.10 -11.88
N PHE A 105 1.66 9.58 -11.39
CA PHE A 105 2.15 9.77 -10.03
C PHE A 105 3.11 10.95 -9.91
N GLN A 106 3.54 11.52 -11.03
CA GLN A 106 4.50 12.62 -11.05
C GLN A 106 3.81 13.99 -11.18
N SER A 107 2.57 14.03 -11.69
CA SER A 107 1.81 15.27 -11.81
C SER A 107 1.46 15.86 -10.43
N PRO A 108 1.92 17.08 -10.11
CA PRO A 108 1.57 17.75 -8.84
C PRO A 108 0.07 17.98 -8.70
N SER A 109 -0.63 18.22 -9.81
CA SER A 109 -2.09 18.41 -9.83
C SER A 109 -2.88 17.17 -9.41
N ARG A 110 -2.24 15.99 -9.40
CA ARG A 110 -2.84 14.73 -8.95
C ARG A 110 -2.41 14.31 -7.56
N MET A 111 -1.59 15.11 -6.87
CA MET A 111 -1.01 14.73 -5.58
C MET A 111 -2.08 14.31 -4.57
N ASP A 112 -3.03 15.20 -4.26
CA ASP A 112 -4.08 14.91 -3.27
C ASP A 112 -4.90 13.68 -3.65
N ARG A 113 -5.22 13.53 -4.93
CA ARG A 113 -5.98 12.37 -5.43
C ARG A 113 -5.19 11.07 -5.36
N ASN A 114 -3.87 11.11 -5.57
CA ASN A 114 -3.00 9.97 -5.40
C ASN A 114 -2.88 9.60 -3.91
N VAL A 115 -2.80 10.58 -3.00
CA VAL A 115 -2.84 10.35 -1.54
C VAL A 115 -4.16 9.69 -1.13
N GLU A 116 -5.31 10.22 -1.59
CA GLU A 116 -6.64 9.62 -1.35
C GLU A 116 -6.71 8.17 -1.87
N MET A 117 -6.11 7.88 -3.02
CA MET A 117 -6.02 6.52 -3.56
C MET A 117 -5.25 5.59 -2.62
N PHE A 118 -4.13 6.03 -2.04
CA PHE A 118 -3.38 5.24 -1.06
C PHE A 118 -4.17 5.02 0.24
N MET A 119 -4.97 6.00 0.70
CA MET A 119 -5.90 5.79 1.82
C MET A 119 -6.94 4.72 1.49
N ALA A 120 -7.45 4.69 0.26
CA ALA A 120 -8.38 3.65 -0.17
C ALA A 120 -7.71 2.26 -0.20
N VAL A 121 -6.45 2.20 -0.65
CA VAL A 121 -5.65 0.96 -0.65
C VAL A 121 -5.43 0.45 0.78
N GLU A 122 -5.04 1.31 1.72
CA GLU A 122 -4.85 0.93 3.13
C GLU A 122 -6.13 0.32 3.72
N ARG A 123 -7.28 0.97 3.52
CA ARG A 123 -8.59 0.45 3.97
C ARG A 123 -8.92 -0.91 3.34
N ALA A 124 -8.67 -1.06 2.04
CA ALA A 124 -8.93 -2.32 1.35
C ALA A 124 -8.03 -3.46 1.87
N LEU A 125 -6.76 -3.17 2.17
CA LEU A 125 -5.83 -4.15 2.72
C LEU A 125 -6.21 -4.58 4.14
N ILE A 126 -6.68 -3.65 4.98
CA ILE A 126 -7.18 -3.97 6.32
C ILE A 126 -8.43 -4.84 6.23
N GLN A 127 -9.40 -4.47 5.38
CA GLN A 127 -10.62 -5.24 5.18
C GLN A 127 -10.35 -6.66 4.65
N ALA A 128 -9.36 -6.80 3.77
CA ALA A 128 -8.92 -8.09 3.23
C ALA A 128 -8.04 -8.90 4.20
N LYS A 129 -7.73 -8.35 5.39
CA LYS A 129 -6.77 -8.94 6.36
C LYS A 129 -5.37 -9.14 5.79
N CYS A 130 -5.00 -8.32 4.79
CA CYS A 130 -3.67 -8.26 4.18
C CYS A 130 -2.76 -7.22 4.86
N LEU A 131 -3.33 -6.37 5.73
CA LEU A 131 -2.62 -5.42 6.57
C LEU A 131 -3.27 -5.39 7.95
N THR A 132 -2.45 -5.52 8.99
CA THR A 132 -2.85 -5.34 10.38
C THR A 132 -2.18 -4.09 10.90
N LEU A 133 -2.96 -3.17 11.48
CA LEU A 133 -2.42 -2.00 12.17
C LEU A 133 -1.87 -2.41 13.54
N PRO A 134 -0.78 -1.79 14.01
CA PRO A 134 -0.14 -2.19 15.25
C PRO A 134 -1.07 -1.98 16.44
N VAL A 135 -1.11 -2.96 17.33
CA VAL A 135 -1.83 -2.91 18.61
C VAL A 135 -0.78 -3.02 19.71
N VAL A 136 -0.56 -1.91 20.43
CA VAL A 136 0.65 -1.74 21.24
C VAL A 136 0.30 -1.52 22.70
N TYR A 137 0.93 -2.31 23.56
CA TYR A 137 0.97 -2.09 25.00
C TYR A 137 2.25 -1.33 25.37
N VAL A 138 2.12 -0.22 26.10
CA VAL A 138 3.27 0.51 26.65
C VAL A 138 3.42 0.12 28.11
N ARG A 139 4.47 -0.64 28.42
CA ARG A 139 4.68 -1.17 29.78
C ARG A 139 4.79 -0.05 30.82
N PRO A 140 4.34 -0.26 32.07
CA PRO A 140 4.35 0.77 33.10
C PRO A 140 5.75 1.20 33.57
N ASP A 141 6.77 0.37 33.31
CA ASP A 141 8.18 0.62 33.64
C ASP A 141 8.91 1.52 32.62
N VAL A 142 8.25 1.85 31.49
CA VAL A 142 8.77 2.84 30.54
C VAL A 142 8.66 4.24 31.16
N ASP A 143 9.74 5.02 31.11
CA ASP A 143 9.75 6.38 31.64
C ASP A 143 8.68 7.27 30.97
N LYS A 144 8.10 8.20 31.74
CA LYS A 144 6.98 9.02 31.27
C LYS A 144 7.26 9.78 29.96
N PRO A 145 8.43 10.46 29.79
CA PRO A 145 8.79 11.09 28.53
C PRO A 145 8.79 10.13 27.33
N THR A 146 9.41 8.97 27.46
CA THR A 146 9.45 7.95 26.40
C THR A 146 8.06 7.39 26.12
N ALA A 147 7.29 7.07 27.15
CA ALA A 147 5.93 6.55 27.02
C ALA A 147 5.02 7.54 26.27
N ALA A 148 5.09 8.83 26.58
CA ALA A 148 4.33 9.86 25.88
C ALA A 148 4.71 9.91 24.39
N LYS A 149 6.02 9.93 24.09
CA LYS A 149 6.53 9.95 22.72
C LYS A 149 6.10 8.71 21.92
N VAL A 150 6.14 7.52 22.53
CA VAL A 150 5.71 6.27 21.89
C VAL A 150 4.21 6.31 21.59
N LYS A 151 3.37 6.75 22.55
CA LYS A 151 1.92 6.88 22.34
C LYS A 151 1.58 7.86 21.22
N ASP A 152 2.31 8.97 21.10
CA ASP A 152 2.13 9.93 20.01
C ASP A 152 2.49 9.34 18.64
N ILE A 153 3.57 8.54 18.57
CA ILE A 153 3.96 7.83 17.34
C ILE A 153 2.88 6.82 16.95
N ILE A 154 2.40 6.00 17.89
CA ILE A 154 1.35 5.00 17.64
C ILE A 154 0.10 5.66 17.07
N LYS A 155 -0.40 6.73 17.72
CA LYS A 155 -1.57 7.49 17.26
C LYS A 155 -1.36 8.08 15.86
N ARG A 156 -0.18 8.66 15.59
CA ARG A 156 0.15 9.22 14.26
C ARG A 156 0.09 8.16 13.16
N HIS A 157 0.48 6.93 13.47
CA HIS A 157 0.45 5.80 12.55
C HIS A 157 -0.86 4.99 12.61
N GLN A 158 -1.93 5.57 13.19
CA GLN A 158 -3.25 4.95 13.32
C GLN A 158 -3.25 3.61 14.09
N GLY A 159 -2.22 3.37 14.91
CA GLY A 159 -2.16 2.19 15.77
C GLY A 159 -3.08 2.32 16.98
N THR A 160 -3.42 1.17 17.58
CA THR A 160 -4.25 1.11 18.79
C THR A 160 -3.36 0.93 20.02
N ILE A 161 -3.66 1.64 21.09
CA ILE A 161 -2.98 1.47 22.38
C ILE A 161 -3.91 0.63 23.27
N VAL A 162 -3.38 -0.44 23.86
CA VAL A 162 -4.12 -1.35 24.75
C VAL A 162 -3.58 -1.28 26.18
N GLU A 163 -4.32 -1.86 27.12
CA GLU A 163 -4.03 -1.79 28.55
C GLU A 163 -3.29 -3.03 29.08
N SER A 164 -3.19 -4.11 28.29
CA SER A 164 -2.50 -5.33 28.70
C SER A 164 -1.67 -5.94 27.56
N GLU A 165 -0.71 -6.78 27.94
CA GLU A 165 0.21 -7.43 27.00
C GLU A 165 -0.52 -8.46 26.12
N GLU A 166 -1.55 -9.12 26.65
CA GLU A 166 -2.34 -10.14 25.94
C GLU A 166 -3.16 -9.56 24.78
N GLN A 167 -3.45 -8.25 24.81
CA GLN A 167 -4.20 -7.55 23.78
C GLN A 167 -3.31 -6.99 22.67
N ALA A 168 -1.98 -6.98 22.85
CA ALA A 168 -1.03 -6.43 21.88
C ALA A 168 -0.67 -7.45 20.79
N THR A 169 -0.33 -6.97 19.58
CA THR A 169 0.01 -7.81 18.41
C THR A 169 1.09 -7.19 17.55
#